data_AF-A0A4R5EHY5-F1
#
_entry.id   AF-A0A4R5EHY5-F1
#
_cell.length_a   1.000
_cell.length_b   1.000
_cell.length_c   1.000
_cell.angle_alpha   90.00
_cell.angle_beta   90.00
_cell.angle_gamma   90.00
#
_symmetry.space_group_name_H-M   'P 1'
#
loop_
_entity.id
_entity.type
_entity.pdbx_description
1 polymer ?
#
loop_
_entity_poly.entity_id
_entity_poly.type
_entity_poly.pdbx_seq_one_letter_code
_entity_poly.pdbx_strand_id
1 'polypeptide(L)'
;MGSFNHGTGVRNHCDTDILVSLGSARPNSSDTALGWISAALQARFPYTPVRVSRPAVVIQFAGGDQTWEVTPGFITGRGGGNALVYDIPGAGTGWMDTAPLEHLSFVNACNEAERTKGGAKRLARLVKAWKYFNNVPISSFYLEMRAAQHVASETSFVPVWDICQLLEKLNQHKLADMNDPRNAAGRFYACSSEVKKVEALSKLSTAAGRARKALDAYRDKKEGVAFHYLDLLFGGKFPSQWS
;
A
#
# COMPACT_ATOMS: atom_id res chain seq x y z
N MET A 1 6.69 10.51 -0.88
CA MET A 1 5.98 9.63 0.07
C MET A 1 5.69 8.31 -0.65
N GLY A 2 5.07 7.35 0.02
CA GLY A 2 4.46 6.21 -0.65
C GLY A 2 5.42 5.30 -1.43
N SER A 3 4.86 4.55 -2.36
CA SER A 3 5.47 3.29 -2.78
C SER A 3 6.69 3.40 -3.68
N PHE A 4 6.78 4.51 -4.42
CA PHE A 4 7.97 4.85 -5.20
C PHE A 4 9.18 5.09 -4.29
N ASN A 5 9.01 5.92 -3.25
CA ASN A 5 10.08 6.21 -2.27
C ASN A 5 10.41 5.00 -1.40
N HIS A 6 9.44 4.12 -1.13
CA HIS A 6 9.66 2.88 -0.39
C HIS A 6 10.36 1.81 -1.23
N GLY A 7 10.45 2.00 -2.55
CA GLY A 7 10.97 1.01 -3.49
C GLY A 7 10.05 -0.22 -3.61
N THR A 8 8.78 -0.12 -3.23
CA THR A 8 7.76 -1.20 -3.25
C THR A 8 6.81 -1.07 -4.43
N GLY A 9 7.18 -0.26 -5.42
CA GLY A 9 6.41 -0.04 -6.64
C GLY A 9 6.19 -1.30 -7.49
N VAL A 10 5.03 -1.40 -8.14
CA VAL A 10 4.70 -2.39 -9.18
C VAL A 10 4.60 -1.66 -10.53
N ARG A 11 5.35 -2.12 -11.55
CA ARG A 11 5.43 -1.47 -12.87
C ARG A 11 4.03 -1.25 -13.47
N ASN A 12 3.80 -0.07 -14.06
CA ASN A 12 2.52 0.41 -14.61
C ASN A 12 1.37 0.60 -13.59
N HIS A 13 1.65 0.45 -12.30
CA HIS A 13 0.73 0.70 -11.19
C HIS A 13 1.38 1.54 -10.06
N CYS A 14 2.49 2.21 -10.37
CA CYS A 14 3.17 3.13 -9.45
C CYS A 14 2.70 4.55 -9.72
N ASP A 15 1.85 5.06 -8.84
CA ASP A 15 1.57 6.48 -8.77
C ASP A 15 2.73 7.20 -8.06
N THR A 16 3.01 8.44 -8.45
CA THR A 16 4.01 9.27 -7.76
C THR A 16 3.35 9.98 -6.58
N ASP A 17 3.58 9.48 -5.37
CA ASP A 17 3.04 10.02 -4.12
C ASP A 17 3.88 11.20 -3.58
N ILE A 18 3.34 12.41 -3.66
CA ILE A 18 3.98 13.64 -3.19
C ILE A 18 3.24 14.17 -1.97
N LEU A 19 3.92 14.29 -0.83
CA LEU A 19 3.41 15.02 0.32
C LEU A 19 3.92 16.46 0.25
N VAL A 20 3.01 17.42 0.23
CA VAL A 20 3.33 18.85 0.21
C VAL A 20 3.14 19.41 1.61
N SER A 21 4.25 19.75 2.27
CA SER A 21 4.22 20.42 3.57
C SER A 21 3.78 21.87 3.39
N LEU A 22 2.58 22.20 3.84
CA LEU A 22 2.03 23.56 3.77
C LEU A 22 2.42 24.35 5.03
N GLY A 23 2.97 25.54 4.83
CA GLY A 23 3.37 26.44 5.92
C GLY A 23 2.23 27.27 6.51
N SER A 24 1.05 27.25 5.89
CA SER A 24 -0.15 27.92 6.41
C SER A 24 -0.76 27.16 7.58
N ALA A 25 -1.60 27.82 8.37
CA ALA A 25 -2.40 27.13 9.37
C ALA A 25 -3.27 26.04 8.74
N ARG A 26 -3.38 24.89 9.44
CA ARG A 26 -4.24 23.78 9.01
C ARG A 26 -5.72 24.22 9.04
N PRO A 27 -6.46 24.10 7.93
CA PRO A 27 -7.88 24.46 7.93
C PRO A 27 -8.70 23.45 8.75
N ASN A 28 -9.89 23.87 9.20
CA ASN A 28 -10.79 22.96 9.93
C ASN A 28 -11.21 21.77 9.06
N SER A 29 -11.58 22.02 7.80
CA SER A 29 -11.94 20.99 6.84
C SER A 29 -10.73 20.54 6.01
N SER A 30 -10.52 19.23 5.92
CA SER A 30 -9.52 18.67 5.01
C SER A 30 -9.92 18.77 3.54
N ASP A 31 -11.22 18.93 3.23
CA ASP A 31 -11.67 19.22 1.87
C ASP A 31 -11.18 20.60 1.41
N THR A 32 -11.07 21.57 2.32
CA THR A 32 -10.50 22.89 2.01
C THR A 32 -9.04 22.76 1.58
N ALA A 33 -8.23 21.98 2.29
CA ALA A 33 -6.84 21.75 1.92
C ALA A 33 -6.70 21.02 0.57
N LEU A 34 -7.54 20.01 0.31
CA LEU A 34 -7.62 19.35 -1.00
C LEU A 34 -8.03 20.33 -2.10
N GLY A 35 -8.98 21.22 -1.82
CA GLY A 35 -9.42 22.28 -2.73
C GLY A 35 -8.28 23.23 -3.10
N TRP A 36 -7.45 23.64 -2.15
CA TRP A 36 -6.27 24.48 -2.42
C TRP A 36 -5.29 23.81 -3.39
N ILE A 37 -4.95 22.54 -3.14
CA ILE A 37 -4.07 21.77 -4.04
C ILE A 37 -4.72 21.60 -5.41
N SER A 38 -6.01 21.24 -5.47
CA SER A 38 -6.74 21.04 -6.73
C SER A 38 -6.77 22.32 -7.56
N ALA A 39 -7.09 23.46 -6.95
CA ALA A 39 -7.10 24.75 -7.63
C ALA A 39 -5.71 25.14 -8.14
N ALA A 40 -4.67 24.95 -7.33
CA ALA A 40 -3.30 25.24 -7.74
C ALA A 40 -2.82 24.37 -8.91
N LEU A 41 -3.14 23.07 -8.88
CA LEU A 41 -2.81 22.14 -9.96
C LEU A 41 -3.59 22.45 -11.25
N GLN A 42 -4.88 22.75 -11.16
CA GLN A 42 -5.70 23.14 -12.31
C GLN A 42 -5.22 24.44 -12.95
N ALA A 43 -4.84 25.44 -12.14
CA ALA A 43 -4.28 26.69 -12.65
C ALA A 43 -2.92 26.47 -13.34
N ARG A 44 -2.09 25.57 -12.81
CA ARG A 44 -0.76 25.27 -13.39
C ARG A 44 -0.84 24.39 -14.63
N PHE A 45 -1.79 23.46 -14.67
CA PHE A 45 -1.94 22.45 -15.72
C PHE A 45 -3.39 22.45 -16.26
N PRO A 46 -3.82 23.51 -16.96
CA PRO A 46 -5.22 23.73 -17.32
C PRO A 46 -5.80 22.68 -18.27
N TYR A 47 -4.94 21.97 -19.01
CA TYR A 47 -5.35 20.93 -19.97
C TYR A 47 -5.10 19.51 -19.45
N THR A 48 -4.62 19.35 -18.22
CA THR A 48 -4.36 18.05 -17.62
C THR A 48 -5.50 17.69 -16.67
N PRO A 49 -6.11 16.49 -16.77
CA PRO A 49 -7.16 16.10 -15.85
C PRO A 49 -6.68 16.12 -14.39
N VAL A 50 -7.38 16.88 -13.55
CA VAL A 50 -7.16 16.98 -12.09
C VAL A 50 -8.45 16.58 -11.39
N ARG A 51 -8.36 15.68 -10.42
CA ARG A 51 -9.50 15.29 -9.57
C ARG A 51 -9.08 15.12 -8.13
N VAL A 52 -10.00 15.40 -7.20
CA VAL A 52 -9.82 15.03 -5.80
C VAL A 52 -10.04 13.52 -5.67
N SER A 53 -9.06 12.83 -5.08
CA SER A 53 -9.12 11.39 -4.79
C SER A 53 -8.46 11.16 -3.44
N ARG A 54 -9.25 11.27 -2.37
CA ARG A 54 -8.77 11.27 -0.99
C ARG A 54 -7.83 10.07 -0.72
N PRO A 55 -6.70 10.29 -0.01
CA PRO A 55 -6.31 11.49 0.74
C PRO A 55 -5.62 12.58 -0.11
N ALA A 56 -5.53 12.41 -1.43
CA ALA A 56 -4.74 13.25 -2.31
C ALA A 56 -5.58 13.97 -3.37
N VAL A 57 -4.91 14.81 -4.15
CA VAL A 57 -5.39 15.27 -5.45
C VAL A 57 -4.58 14.57 -6.53
N VAL A 58 -5.28 13.98 -7.49
CA VAL A 58 -4.68 13.23 -8.59
C VAL A 58 -4.59 14.12 -9.82
N ILE A 59 -3.41 14.15 -10.44
CA ILE A 59 -3.18 14.75 -11.76
C ILE A 59 -2.68 13.68 -12.75
N GLN A 60 -3.27 13.65 -13.94
CA GLN A 60 -3.05 12.59 -14.94
C GLN A 60 -2.33 13.12 -16.19
N PHE A 61 -1.02 12.95 -16.23
CA PHE A 61 -0.20 13.25 -17.39
C PHE A 61 -0.29 12.14 -18.45
N ALA A 62 0.03 12.48 -19.70
CA ALA A 62 0.06 11.54 -20.82
C ALA A 62 -1.22 10.68 -20.93
N GLY A 63 -2.40 11.29 -20.81
CA GLY A 63 -3.67 10.57 -20.91
C GLY A 63 -3.96 9.59 -19.76
N GLY A 64 -3.20 9.66 -18.66
CA GLY A 64 -3.32 8.75 -17.52
C GLY A 64 -2.17 7.75 -17.38
N ASP A 65 -1.29 7.66 -18.38
CA ASP A 65 -0.11 6.78 -18.34
C ASP A 65 0.88 7.16 -17.23
N GLN A 66 0.87 8.43 -16.83
CA GLN A 66 1.60 8.91 -15.67
C GLN A 66 0.67 9.67 -14.73
N THR A 67 0.51 9.15 -13.51
CA THR A 67 -0.37 9.75 -12.50
C THR A 67 0.44 10.18 -11.28
N TRP A 68 0.21 11.41 -10.82
CA TRP A 68 0.77 11.92 -9.56
C TRP A 68 -0.33 12.12 -8.53
N GLU A 69 -0.08 11.70 -7.29
CA GLU A 69 -0.95 11.92 -6.15
C GLU A 69 -0.32 12.95 -5.22
N VAL A 70 -0.92 14.14 -5.15
CA VAL A 70 -0.42 15.26 -4.34
C VAL A 70 -1.26 15.38 -3.08
N THR A 71 -0.67 15.04 -1.93
CA THR A 71 -1.33 15.06 -0.62
C THR A 71 -0.90 16.30 0.16
N PRO A 72 -1.83 17.19 0.55
CA PRO A 72 -1.49 18.30 1.44
C PRO A 72 -1.18 17.74 2.84
N GLY A 73 -0.09 18.21 3.45
CA GLY A 73 0.33 17.84 4.79
C GLY A 73 0.64 19.06 5.64
N PHE A 74 0.25 19.01 6.92
CA PHE A 74 0.53 20.06 7.90
C PHE A 74 1.34 19.46 9.02
N ILE A 75 2.54 19.99 9.25
CA ILE A 75 3.42 19.48 10.30
C ILE A 75 2.75 19.62 11.67
N THR A 76 2.88 18.59 12.51
CA THR A 76 2.29 18.54 13.84
C THR A 76 3.38 18.48 14.90
N GLY A 77 3.04 18.87 16.13
CA GLY A 77 3.91 18.67 17.30
C GLY A 77 3.73 17.31 17.99
N ARG A 78 2.96 16.37 17.41
CA ARG A 78 2.60 15.10 18.07
C ARG A 78 3.68 14.01 17.97
N GLY A 79 4.72 14.21 17.17
CA GLY A 79 5.82 13.25 17.02
C GLY A 79 6.66 13.14 18.29
N GLY A 80 6.95 11.92 18.72
CA GLY A 80 7.99 11.67 19.73
C GLY A 80 9.39 11.90 19.15
N GLY A 81 10.27 12.56 19.90
CA GLY A 81 11.64 12.85 19.45
C GLY A 81 11.68 13.79 18.23
N ASN A 82 12.42 13.40 17.19
CA ASN A 82 12.58 14.18 15.94
C ASN A 82 11.64 13.70 14.80
N ALA A 83 10.64 12.87 15.11
CA ALA A 83 9.74 12.33 14.09
C ALA A 83 8.87 13.44 13.46
N LEU A 84 8.95 13.58 12.13
CA LEU A 84 8.10 14.51 11.39
C LEU A 84 6.74 13.88 11.11
N VAL A 85 5.75 14.27 11.90
CA VAL A 85 4.35 13.83 11.79
C VAL A 85 3.53 14.91 11.10
N TYR A 86 2.70 14.51 10.14
CA TYR A 86 1.85 15.40 9.38
C TYR A 86 0.37 15.03 9.54
N ASP A 87 -0.47 16.04 9.71
CA ASP A 87 -1.91 15.98 9.47
C ASP A 87 -2.15 15.98 7.95
N ILE A 88 -2.77 14.92 7.44
CA ILE A 88 -3.21 14.79 6.03
C ILE A 88 -4.72 14.53 5.97
N PRO A 89 -5.39 14.78 4.83
CA PRO A 89 -6.79 14.40 4.66
C PRO A 89 -7.00 12.89 4.90
N GLY A 90 -8.05 12.52 5.65
CA GLY A 90 -8.43 11.11 5.83
C GLY A 90 -9.06 10.51 4.57
N ALA A 91 -9.02 9.18 4.41
CA ALA A 91 -9.53 8.49 3.22
C ALA A 91 -11.04 8.67 2.97
N GLY A 92 -11.84 8.88 4.02
CA GLY A 92 -13.27 9.18 3.93
C GLY A 92 -13.59 10.65 4.19
N THR A 93 -13.23 11.14 5.37
CA THR A 93 -13.42 12.52 5.82
C THR A 93 -12.37 12.89 6.86
N GLY A 94 -12.36 14.15 7.31
CA GLY A 94 -11.55 14.60 8.43
C GLY A 94 -10.05 14.53 8.15
N TRP A 95 -9.28 14.49 9.23
CA TRP A 95 -7.82 14.47 9.20
C TRP A 95 -7.31 13.14 9.74
N MET A 96 -6.13 12.72 9.29
CA MET A 96 -5.39 11.59 9.83
C MET A 96 -3.90 11.92 9.90
N ASP A 97 -3.20 11.28 10.83
CA ASP A 97 -1.76 11.47 11.01
C ASP A 97 -0.95 10.53 10.11
N THR A 98 0.19 11.00 9.61
CA THR A 98 1.18 10.18 8.92
C THR A 98 2.60 10.59 9.30
N ALA A 99 3.52 9.63 9.35
CA ALA A 99 4.94 9.82 9.65
C ALA A 99 5.81 9.19 8.53
N PRO A 100 5.84 9.82 7.33
CA PRO A 100 6.54 9.34 6.13
C PRO A 100 7.89 8.67 6.37
N LEU A 101 8.76 9.37 7.09
CA LEU A 101 10.16 8.97 7.28
C LEU A 101 10.26 7.78 8.23
N GLU A 102 9.43 7.76 9.27
CA GLU A 102 9.37 6.65 10.23
C GLU A 102 8.85 5.37 9.58
N HIS A 103 7.83 5.49 8.72
CA HIS A 103 7.26 4.35 7.99
C HIS A 103 8.26 3.77 6.98
N LEU A 104 8.99 4.63 6.25
CA LEU A 104 10.08 4.20 5.37
C LEU A 104 11.22 3.55 6.16
N SER A 105 11.62 4.15 7.27
CA SER A 105 12.65 3.62 8.17
C SER A 105 12.27 2.22 8.71
N PHE A 106 11.01 2.03 9.10
CA PHE A 106 10.49 0.73 9.49
C PHE A 106 10.61 -0.31 8.37
N VAL A 107 10.12 0.00 7.16
CA VAL A 107 10.19 -0.93 6.02
C VAL A 107 11.64 -1.26 5.66
N ASN A 108 12.54 -0.28 5.66
CA ASN A 108 13.96 -0.50 5.37
C ASN A 108 14.61 -1.41 6.43
N ALA A 109 14.37 -1.15 7.72
CA ALA A 109 14.88 -1.99 8.80
C ALA A 109 14.43 -3.45 8.66
N CYS A 110 13.14 -3.68 8.40
CA CYS A 110 12.61 -5.04 8.15
C CYS A 110 13.20 -5.66 6.88
N ASN A 111 13.46 -4.86 5.85
CA ASN A 111 14.03 -5.32 4.59
C ASN A 111 15.52 -5.65 4.69
N GLU A 112 16.25 -5.07 5.63
CA GLU A 112 17.68 -5.28 5.84
C GLU A 112 18.00 -6.40 6.84
N ALA A 113 16.96 -6.98 7.48
CA ALA A 113 17.12 -8.11 8.39
C ALA A 113 17.93 -9.25 7.73
N GLU A 114 18.99 -9.69 8.41
CA GLU A 114 20.04 -10.55 7.85
C GLU A 114 19.48 -11.82 7.17
N ARG A 115 18.55 -12.50 7.84
CA ARG A 115 17.99 -13.78 7.38
C ARG A 115 16.90 -13.66 6.32
N THR A 116 16.35 -12.46 6.14
CA THR A 116 15.23 -12.19 5.22
C THR A 116 15.53 -11.00 4.31
N LYS A 117 16.81 -10.72 4.06
CA LYS A 117 17.28 -9.54 3.32
C LYS A 117 16.55 -9.39 1.99
N GLY A 118 15.96 -8.21 1.75
CA GLY A 118 15.14 -7.90 0.58
C GLY A 118 13.71 -8.48 0.60
N GLY A 119 13.36 -9.29 1.60
CA GLY A 119 12.09 -10.01 1.69
C GLY A 119 10.89 -9.09 1.85
N ALA A 120 10.99 -8.09 2.73
CA ALA A 120 9.89 -7.15 3.00
C ALA A 120 9.44 -6.41 1.73
N LYS A 121 10.38 -5.83 0.96
CA LYS A 121 10.04 -5.13 -0.29
C LYS A 121 9.57 -6.08 -1.38
N ARG A 122 10.11 -7.30 -1.46
CA ARG A 122 9.65 -8.33 -2.41
C ARG A 122 8.21 -8.77 -2.11
N LEU A 123 7.90 -9.08 -0.85
CA LEU A 123 6.56 -9.46 -0.43
C LEU A 123 5.55 -8.34 -0.65
N ALA A 124 5.92 -7.10 -0.31
CA ALA A 124 5.09 -5.92 -0.57
C ALA A 124 4.72 -5.79 -2.06
N ARG A 125 5.68 -5.99 -2.98
CA ARG A 125 5.41 -5.97 -4.42
C ARG A 125 4.48 -7.10 -4.86
N LEU A 126 4.66 -8.32 -4.33
CA LEU A 126 3.79 -9.46 -4.65
C LEU A 126 2.35 -9.19 -4.21
N VAL A 127 2.12 -8.82 -2.95
CA VAL A 127 0.75 -8.59 -2.46
C VAL A 127 0.09 -7.39 -3.15
N LYS A 128 0.87 -6.37 -3.53
CA LYS A 128 0.36 -5.26 -4.33
C LYS A 128 0.03 -5.66 -5.76
N ALA A 129 0.84 -6.50 -6.41
CA ALA A 129 0.53 -7.03 -7.73
C ALA A 129 -0.79 -7.81 -7.70
N TRP A 130 -1.00 -8.66 -6.70
CA TRP A 130 -2.29 -9.33 -6.46
C TRP A 130 -3.44 -8.33 -6.34
N LYS A 131 -3.27 -7.30 -5.50
CA LYS A 131 -4.25 -6.23 -5.30
C LYS A 131 -4.63 -5.57 -6.64
N TYR A 132 -3.64 -5.14 -7.42
CA TYR A 132 -3.88 -4.42 -8.67
C TYR A 132 -4.49 -5.32 -9.75
N PHE A 133 -4.00 -6.55 -9.91
CA PHE A 133 -4.48 -7.46 -10.93
C PHE A 133 -5.92 -7.94 -10.68
N ASN A 134 -6.36 -7.94 -9.42
CA ASN A 134 -7.72 -8.34 -9.04
C ASN A 134 -8.61 -7.17 -8.60
N ASN A 135 -8.17 -5.92 -8.82
CA ASN A 135 -8.87 -4.70 -8.41
C ASN A 135 -9.36 -4.76 -6.95
N VAL A 136 -8.48 -5.11 -6.01
CA VAL A 136 -8.86 -5.27 -4.59
C VAL A 136 -8.78 -3.89 -3.90
N PRO A 137 -9.84 -3.40 -3.25
CA PRO A 137 -9.89 -2.04 -2.72
C PRO A 137 -9.19 -1.90 -1.35
N ILE A 138 -7.95 -2.39 -1.25
CA ILE A 138 -7.09 -2.30 -0.04
C ILE A 138 -6.01 -1.22 -0.24
N SER A 139 -5.68 -0.48 0.81
CA SER A 139 -4.57 0.48 0.82
C SER A 139 -3.23 -0.18 0.51
N SER A 140 -2.50 0.35 -0.47
CA SER A 140 -1.15 -0.14 -0.79
C SER A 140 -0.19 0.07 0.38
N PHE A 141 -0.30 1.20 1.07
CA PHE A 141 0.49 1.49 2.26
C PHE A 141 0.22 0.49 3.40
N TYR A 142 -1.06 0.16 3.65
CA TYR A 142 -1.41 -0.87 4.62
C TYR A 142 -0.76 -2.23 4.29
N LEU A 143 -0.79 -2.64 3.02
CA LEU A 143 -0.15 -3.87 2.57
C LEU A 143 1.38 -3.85 2.72
N GLU A 144 2.02 -2.70 2.48
CA GLU A 144 3.46 -2.53 2.68
C GLU A 144 3.85 -2.70 4.15
N MET A 145 3.12 -2.05 5.07
CA MET A 145 3.36 -2.18 6.50
C MET A 145 3.14 -3.61 6.99
N ARG A 146 2.08 -4.28 6.53
CA ARG A 146 1.78 -5.67 6.89
C ARG A 146 2.81 -6.65 6.32
N ALA A 147 3.30 -6.43 5.09
CA ALA A 147 4.37 -7.24 4.52
C ALA A 147 5.68 -7.09 5.29
N ALA A 148 6.05 -5.86 5.66
CA ALA A 148 7.23 -5.61 6.48
C ALA A 148 7.11 -6.25 7.88
N GLN A 149 5.97 -6.09 8.55
CA GLN A 149 5.69 -6.72 9.85
C GLN A 149 5.74 -8.25 9.78
N HIS A 150 5.18 -8.84 8.72
CA HIS A 150 5.24 -10.29 8.51
C HIS A 150 6.69 -10.75 8.42
N VAL A 151 7.47 -10.19 7.48
CA VAL A 151 8.87 -10.60 7.25
C VAL A 151 9.76 -10.38 8.48
N ALA A 152 9.51 -9.33 9.28
CA ALA A 152 10.24 -9.08 10.52
C ALA A 152 10.09 -10.20 11.57
N SER A 153 9.02 -10.99 11.48
CA SER A 153 8.78 -12.13 12.38
C SER A 153 9.29 -13.48 11.86
N GLU A 154 9.79 -13.53 10.61
CA GLU A 154 10.20 -14.77 9.95
C GLU A 154 11.72 -14.96 10.01
N THR A 155 12.16 -16.22 10.02
CA THR A 155 13.59 -16.59 10.05
C THR A 155 14.18 -16.87 8.67
N SER A 156 13.35 -16.92 7.63
CA SER A 156 13.73 -17.08 6.23
C SER A 156 12.63 -16.50 5.35
N PHE A 157 12.94 -16.21 4.08
CA PHE A 157 11.97 -15.68 3.13
C PHE A 157 11.88 -16.58 1.90
N VAL A 158 10.68 -17.14 1.66
CA VAL A 158 10.33 -17.95 0.50
C VAL A 158 9.06 -17.37 -0.12
N PRO A 159 9.12 -16.78 -1.33
CA PRO A 159 8.02 -15.99 -1.89
C PRO A 159 6.63 -16.64 -1.86
N VAL A 160 6.52 -17.91 -2.28
CA VAL A 160 5.25 -18.65 -2.30
C VAL A 160 4.71 -18.94 -0.90
N TRP A 161 5.61 -19.15 0.06
CA TRP A 161 5.25 -19.41 1.45
C TRP A 161 4.78 -18.12 2.12
N ASP A 162 5.56 -17.05 1.99
CA ASP A 162 5.28 -15.78 2.65
C ASP A 162 4.05 -15.08 2.10
N ILE A 163 3.79 -15.14 0.79
CA ILE A 163 2.55 -14.59 0.22
C ILE A 163 1.32 -15.35 0.73
N CYS A 164 1.40 -16.67 0.85
CA CYS A 164 0.33 -17.49 1.42
C CYS A 164 0.06 -17.12 2.87
N GLN A 165 1.09 -17.13 3.72
CA GLN A 165 0.96 -16.80 5.13
C GLN A 165 0.44 -15.38 5.35
N LEU A 166 0.95 -14.40 4.58
CA LEU A 166 0.47 -13.02 4.69
C LEU A 166 -1.02 -12.92 4.33
N LEU A 167 -1.46 -13.48 3.20
CA LEU A 167 -2.87 -13.43 2.79
C LEU A 167 -3.79 -14.15 3.79
N GLU A 168 -3.36 -15.28 4.34
CA GLU A 168 -4.10 -15.99 5.38
C GLU A 168 -4.19 -15.20 6.69
N LYS A 169 -3.07 -14.63 7.16
CA LYS A 169 -3.06 -13.75 8.35
C LYS A 169 -4.06 -12.61 8.12
N LEU A 170 -3.94 -11.86 7.01
CA LEU A 170 -4.84 -10.77 6.64
C LEU A 170 -6.32 -11.19 6.65
N ASN A 171 -6.62 -12.39 6.15
CA ASN A 171 -7.98 -12.95 6.12
C ASN A 171 -8.48 -13.37 7.52
N GLN A 172 -7.61 -13.96 8.34
CA GLN A 172 -7.92 -14.41 9.70
C GLN A 172 -8.30 -13.22 10.59
N HIS A 173 -7.50 -12.15 10.58
CA HIS A 173 -7.80 -10.95 11.36
C HIS A 173 -8.70 -9.94 10.63
N LYS A 174 -9.38 -10.36 9.54
CA LYS A 174 -10.41 -9.58 8.83
C LYS A 174 -9.97 -8.16 8.44
N LEU A 175 -8.73 -8.03 7.95
CA LEU A 175 -8.16 -6.72 7.61
C LEU A 175 -8.22 -5.70 8.76
N ALA A 176 -8.05 -6.17 10.00
CA ALA A 176 -7.99 -5.29 11.18
C ALA A 176 -6.97 -4.16 11.00
N ASP A 177 -7.31 -2.98 11.50
CA ASP A 177 -6.44 -1.81 11.44
C ASP A 177 -5.09 -2.08 12.11
N MET A 178 -4.05 -1.45 11.59
CA MET A 178 -2.69 -1.60 12.08
C MET A 178 -2.34 -0.43 12.99
N ASN A 179 -1.83 -0.71 14.20
CA ASN A 179 -1.11 0.32 14.96
C ASN A 179 0.18 0.67 14.23
N ASP A 180 0.59 1.93 14.26
CA ASP A 180 1.89 2.33 13.73
C ASP A 180 3.00 1.55 14.46
N PRO A 181 3.79 0.72 13.75
CA PRO A 181 4.89 -0.04 14.36
C PRO A 181 5.94 0.83 15.03
N ARG A 182 6.07 2.09 14.62
CA ARG A 182 6.99 3.07 15.22
C ARG A 182 6.32 3.93 16.27
N ASN A 183 5.01 3.76 16.49
CA ASN A 183 4.21 4.58 17.39
C ASN A 183 4.35 6.10 17.12
N ALA A 184 4.62 6.46 15.86
CA ALA A 184 4.86 7.84 15.44
C ALA A 184 3.57 8.54 14.97
N ALA A 185 2.64 7.78 14.40
CA ALA A 185 1.34 8.24 13.94
C ALA A 185 0.20 7.35 14.47
N GLY A 186 -1.04 7.72 14.14
CA GLY A 186 -2.23 6.96 14.46
C GLY A 186 -2.32 5.61 13.72
N ARG A 187 -3.49 4.98 13.79
CA ARG A 187 -3.73 3.68 13.16
C ARG A 187 -3.85 3.80 11.64
N PHE A 188 -3.44 2.75 10.94
CA PHE A 188 -3.63 2.61 9.50
C PHE A 188 -4.84 1.74 9.20
N TYR A 189 -5.72 2.27 8.36
CA TYR A 189 -6.91 1.58 7.90
C TYR A 189 -6.62 0.79 6.63
N ALA A 190 -7.18 -0.42 6.54
CA ALA A 190 -7.01 -1.26 5.36
C ALA A 190 -7.81 -0.76 4.15
N CYS A 191 -9.03 -0.24 4.37
CA CYS A 191 -9.97 0.16 3.33
C CYS A 191 -10.56 1.55 3.65
N SER A 192 -11.00 2.28 2.62
CA SER A 192 -11.54 3.64 2.80
C SER A 192 -13.00 3.69 3.30
N SER A 193 -13.70 2.55 3.30
CA SER A 193 -15.07 2.42 3.80
C SER A 193 -15.37 0.96 4.14
N GLU A 194 -16.44 0.73 4.90
CA GLU A 194 -16.88 -0.63 5.26
C GLU A 194 -17.35 -1.42 4.02
N VAL A 195 -18.05 -0.76 3.08
CA VAL A 195 -18.47 -1.40 1.81
C VAL A 195 -17.26 -1.94 1.04
N LYS A 196 -16.19 -1.12 0.92
CA LYS A 196 -14.95 -1.57 0.29
C LYS A 196 -14.26 -2.67 1.09
N LYS A 197 -14.37 -2.65 2.43
CA LYS A 197 -13.82 -3.69 3.29
C LYS A 197 -14.49 -5.04 3.06
N VAL A 198 -15.83 -5.07 2.94
CA VAL A 198 -16.58 -6.29 2.62
C VAL A 198 -16.16 -6.85 1.26
N GLU A 199 -16.05 -6.00 0.24
CA GLU A 199 -15.56 -6.39 -1.08
C GLU A 199 -14.13 -6.94 -1.02
N ALA A 200 -13.23 -6.25 -0.31
CA ALA A 200 -11.84 -6.66 -0.13
C ALA A 200 -11.73 -8.02 0.57
N LEU A 201 -12.53 -8.27 1.61
CA LEU A 201 -12.53 -9.53 2.35
C LEU A 201 -12.98 -10.72 1.48
N SER A 202 -13.98 -10.52 0.63
CA SER A 202 -14.42 -11.55 -0.33
C SER A 202 -13.29 -11.96 -1.28
N LYS A 203 -12.63 -10.98 -1.91
CA LYS A 203 -11.48 -11.21 -2.81
C LYS A 203 -10.28 -11.82 -2.06
N LEU A 204 -10.00 -11.34 -0.84
CA LEU A 204 -8.94 -11.84 0.02
C LEU A 204 -9.13 -13.30 0.43
N SER A 205 -10.36 -13.71 0.77
CA SER A 205 -10.65 -15.10 1.12
C SER A 205 -10.35 -16.05 -0.05
N THR A 206 -10.70 -15.65 -1.27
CA THR A 206 -10.38 -16.41 -2.49
C THR A 206 -8.87 -16.46 -2.72
N ALA A 207 -8.18 -15.33 -2.55
CA ALA A 207 -6.73 -15.23 -2.71
C ALA A 207 -5.97 -16.13 -1.71
N ALA A 208 -6.36 -16.12 -0.44
CA ALA A 208 -5.77 -16.99 0.58
C ALA A 208 -5.94 -18.47 0.23
N GLY A 209 -7.13 -18.87 -0.24
CA GLY A 209 -7.37 -20.24 -0.71
C GLY A 209 -6.51 -20.65 -1.91
N ARG A 210 -6.35 -19.75 -2.90
CA ARG A 210 -5.47 -19.99 -4.07
C ARG A 210 -4.00 -20.09 -3.66
N ALA A 211 -3.53 -19.17 -2.81
CA ALA A 211 -2.16 -19.17 -2.32
C ALA A 211 -1.83 -20.43 -1.50
N ARG A 212 -2.77 -20.91 -0.67
CA ARG A 212 -2.63 -22.18 0.05
C ARG A 212 -2.46 -23.36 -0.89
N LYS A 213 -3.32 -23.49 -1.89
CA LYS A 213 -3.22 -24.56 -2.89
C LYS A 213 -1.92 -24.49 -3.69
N ALA A 214 -1.45 -23.30 -4.04
CA ALA A 214 -0.14 -23.11 -4.67
C ALA A 214 1.01 -23.56 -3.76
N LEU A 215 0.97 -23.22 -2.47
CA LEU A 215 1.98 -23.61 -1.49
C LEU A 215 2.00 -25.12 -1.26
N ASP A 216 0.84 -25.76 -1.13
CA ASP A 216 0.73 -27.20 -0.93
C ASP A 216 1.29 -27.94 -2.16
N ALA A 217 0.94 -27.50 -3.38
CA ALA A 217 1.50 -28.05 -4.63
C ALA A 217 3.02 -27.84 -4.73
N TYR A 218 3.52 -26.68 -4.31
CA TYR A 218 4.96 -26.38 -4.28
C TYR A 218 5.70 -27.34 -3.32
N ARG A 219 5.15 -27.59 -2.13
CA ARG A 219 5.72 -28.56 -1.16
C ARG A 219 5.73 -29.98 -1.70
N ASP A 220 4.67 -30.35 -2.43
CA ASP A 220 4.52 -31.65 -3.08
C ASP A 220 5.35 -31.78 -4.37
N LYS A 221 6.12 -30.76 -4.76
CA LYS A 221 6.89 -30.71 -6.03
C LYS A 221 6.02 -30.87 -7.29
N LYS A 222 4.75 -30.47 -7.22
CA LYS A 222 3.80 -30.47 -8.35
C LYS A 222 3.82 -29.10 -9.04
N GLU A 223 4.93 -28.81 -9.74
CA GLU A 223 5.22 -27.47 -10.26
C GLU A 223 4.11 -26.89 -11.15
N GLY A 224 3.59 -27.67 -12.10
CA GLY A 224 2.50 -27.20 -12.98
C GLY A 224 1.24 -26.81 -12.21
N VAL A 225 0.92 -27.54 -11.13
CA VAL A 225 -0.23 -27.22 -10.27
C VAL A 225 0.06 -25.96 -9.43
N ALA A 226 1.29 -25.80 -8.93
CA ALA A 226 1.69 -24.59 -8.22
C ALA A 226 1.58 -23.35 -9.12
N PHE A 227 2.10 -23.43 -10.36
CA PHE A 227 2.00 -22.34 -11.34
C PHE A 227 0.56 -22.03 -11.72
N HIS A 228 -0.29 -23.05 -11.91
CA HIS A 228 -1.71 -22.84 -12.18
C HIS A 228 -2.38 -22.01 -11.08
N TYR A 229 -2.17 -22.36 -9.80
CA TYR A 229 -2.78 -21.60 -8.70
C TYR A 229 -2.15 -20.22 -8.47
N LEU A 230 -0.85 -20.05 -8.76
CA LEU A 230 -0.21 -18.73 -8.77
C LEU A 230 -0.78 -17.85 -9.87
N ASP A 231 -1.01 -18.40 -11.07
CA ASP A 231 -1.60 -17.65 -12.16
C ASP A 231 -3.04 -17.21 -11.84
N LEU A 232 -3.85 -18.11 -11.26
CA LEU A 232 -5.16 -17.74 -10.73
C LEU A 232 -5.08 -16.69 -9.61
N LEU A 233 -4.07 -16.76 -8.73
CA LEU A 233 -3.87 -15.74 -7.69
C LEU A 233 -3.60 -14.37 -8.32
N PHE A 234 -2.74 -14.31 -9.34
CA PHE A 234 -2.33 -13.08 -10.00
C PHE A 234 -3.20 -12.70 -11.21
N GLY A 235 -4.40 -13.28 -11.34
CA GLY A 235 -5.37 -12.88 -12.35
C GLY A 235 -4.91 -13.11 -13.79
N GLY A 236 -4.22 -14.23 -14.07
CA GLY A 236 -3.74 -14.57 -15.41
C GLY A 236 -2.47 -13.83 -15.84
N LYS A 237 -1.81 -13.13 -14.91
CA LYS A 237 -0.60 -12.31 -15.17
C LYS A 237 0.65 -12.89 -14.53
N PHE A 238 0.63 -14.15 -14.10
CA PHE A 238 1.84 -14.81 -13.60
C PHE A 238 2.66 -15.34 -14.78
N PRO A 239 4.00 -15.26 -14.75
CA PRO A 239 4.82 -15.77 -15.84
C PRO A 239 4.52 -17.25 -16.16
N SER A 240 4.38 -17.56 -17.44
CA SER A 240 4.28 -18.95 -17.90
C SER A 240 5.60 -19.68 -17.66
N GLN A 241 5.52 -21.00 -17.41
CA GLN A 241 6.72 -21.87 -17.31
C GLN A 241 7.50 -21.98 -18.63
N TRP A 242 6.93 -21.49 -19.73
CA TRP A 242 7.53 -21.50 -21.07
C TRP A 242 7.63 -20.05 -21.55
N SER A 243 8.83 -19.49 -21.48
CA SER A 243 9.25 -18.24 -22.12
C SER A 243 10.71 -18.39 -22.53
#